data_AF-A0A933QF42-F1
#
_entry.id   AF-A0A933QF42-F1
#
_cell.length_a   1.000
_cell.length_b   1.000
_cell.length_c   1.000
_cell.angle_alpha   90.00
_cell.angle_beta   90.00
_cell.angle_gamma   90.00
#
_symmetry.space_group_name_H-M   'P 1'
#
loop_
_entity.id
_entity.type
_entity.pdbx_description
1 polymer ?
#
loop_
_entity_poly.entity_id
_entity_poly.type
_entity_poly.pdbx_seq_one_letter_code
_entity_poly.pdbx_strand_id
1 'polypeptide(L)'
;MDTTVKGADGIRENHRHNELLAWATSRIDQLTSGECARQQICELVDWMAYFTREHFGFQERLLAETAKQREYLANRAAVHGEFRRRLAQLCIDGTRGDRTVPERLRELCHDILEDARIQQEAFSELVSAGGKRTRLRADPRRERLAIEALQMFDTYPPPARAPH
;
A
#
# COMPACT_ATOMS: atom_id res chain seq x y z
N MET A 1 17.10 21.01 0.00
CA MET A 1 16.30 21.52 1.15
C MET A 1 15.78 20.31 1.91
N ASP A 2 16.23 20.08 3.14
CA ASP A 2 15.72 18.98 3.98
C ASP A 2 14.34 19.38 4.53
N THR A 3 13.29 18.91 3.89
CA THR A 3 11.90 19.13 4.33
C THR A 3 11.57 18.12 5.41
N THR A 4 11.61 18.54 6.67
CA THR A 4 11.11 17.81 7.84
C THR A 4 9.59 17.67 7.82
N VAL A 5 9.08 16.47 8.06
CA VAL A 5 7.64 16.18 8.20
C VAL A 5 7.24 16.36 9.68
N LYS A 6 6.28 17.24 9.99
CA LYS A 6 5.75 17.34 11.36
C LYS A 6 4.88 16.12 11.69
N GLY A 7 4.66 15.78 12.96
CA GLY A 7 3.79 14.66 13.35
C GLY A 7 2.40 14.69 12.71
N ALA A 8 1.77 15.88 12.66
CA ALA A 8 0.50 16.08 11.98
C ALA A 8 0.58 15.88 10.44
N ASP A 9 1.73 16.21 9.83
CA ASP A 9 1.97 15.98 8.41
C ASP A 9 2.16 14.47 8.14
N GLY A 10 2.79 13.75 9.07
CA GLY A 10 2.98 12.30 8.99
C GLY A 10 1.68 11.51 9.12
N ILE A 11 0.76 11.93 9.99
CA ILE A 11 -0.56 11.31 10.14
C ILE A 11 -1.39 11.53 8.87
N ARG A 12 -1.41 12.75 8.32
CA ARG A 12 -2.11 13.02 7.05
C ARG A 12 -1.55 12.22 5.88
N GLU A 13 -0.23 12.12 5.78
CA GLU A 13 0.42 11.32 4.75
C GLU A 13 0.10 9.82 4.89
N ASN A 14 0.07 9.32 6.13
CA ASN A 14 -0.35 7.95 6.40
C ASN A 14 -1.79 7.71 5.95
N HIS A 15 -2.70 8.64 6.23
CA HIS A 15 -4.08 8.57 5.79
C HIS A 15 -4.19 8.53 4.27
N ARG A 16 -3.46 9.40 3.56
CA ARG A 16 -3.42 9.42 2.10
C ARG A 16 -2.94 8.10 1.50
N HIS A 17 -1.93 7.48 2.11
CA HIS A 17 -1.48 6.16 1.68
C HIS A 17 -2.53 5.07 1.93
N ASN A 18 -3.24 5.12 3.07
CA ASN A 18 -4.34 4.18 3.34
C ASN A 18 -5.49 4.34 2.34
N GLU A 19 -5.81 5.58 1.93
CA GLU A 19 -6.80 5.84 0.87
C GLU A 19 -6.35 5.25 -0.47
N LEU A 20 -5.06 5.41 -0.82
CA LEU A 20 -4.50 4.86 -2.05
C LEU A 20 -4.50 3.32 -2.04
N LEU A 21 -4.22 2.71 -0.88
CA LEU A 21 -4.33 1.27 -0.67
C LEU A 21 -5.77 0.78 -0.83
N ALA A 22 -6.73 1.44 -0.17
CA ALA A 22 -8.15 1.10 -0.27
C ALA A 22 -8.66 1.20 -1.71
N TRP A 23 -8.23 2.25 -2.41
CA TRP A 23 -8.54 2.44 -3.82
C TRP A 23 -7.97 1.32 -4.69
N ALA A 24 -6.71 0.94 -4.50
CA ALA A 24 -6.09 -0.16 -5.24
C ALA A 24 -6.79 -1.50 -4.98
N THR A 25 -7.16 -1.78 -3.73
CA THR A 25 -7.96 -2.96 -3.35
C THR A 25 -9.31 -2.98 -4.08
N SER A 26 -10.01 -1.85 -4.17
CA SER A 26 -11.26 -1.76 -4.93
C SER A 26 -11.07 -2.03 -6.43
N ARG A 27 -9.92 -1.67 -7.01
CA ARG A 27 -9.60 -2.03 -8.39
C ARG A 27 -9.35 -3.52 -8.58
N ILE A 28 -8.64 -4.14 -7.64
CA ILE A 28 -8.48 -5.60 -7.64
C ILE A 28 -9.85 -6.30 -7.59
N ASP A 29 -10.77 -5.80 -6.75
CA ASP A 29 -12.13 -6.36 -6.68
C ASP A 29 -12.82 -6.33 -8.06
N GLN A 30 -12.73 -5.21 -8.78
CA GLN A 30 -13.30 -5.07 -10.13
C GLN A 30 -12.68 -6.03 -11.14
N LEU A 31 -11.35 -6.19 -11.10
CA LEU A 31 -10.62 -7.08 -12.00
C LEU A 31 -10.92 -8.56 -11.72
N THR A 32 -11.02 -8.95 -10.45
CA THR A 32 -11.38 -10.34 -10.07
C THR A 32 -12.83 -10.71 -10.38
N SER A 33 -13.72 -9.74 -10.54
CA SER A 33 -15.14 -9.98 -10.86
C SER A 33 -15.45 -10.07 -12.37
N GLY A 34 -14.44 -9.94 -13.25
CA GLY A 34 -14.60 -10.03 -14.71
C GLY A 34 -13.54 -10.89 -15.40
N GLU A 35 -13.61 -11.02 -16.72
CA GLU A 35 -12.50 -11.59 -17.51
C GLU A 35 -11.32 -10.61 -17.52
N CYS A 36 -10.43 -10.73 -16.53
CA CYS A 36 -9.24 -9.89 -16.44
C CYS A 36 -8.09 -10.44 -17.30
N ALA A 37 -7.40 -9.53 -18.00
CA ALA A 37 -6.17 -9.88 -18.69
C ALA A 37 -5.06 -10.15 -17.66
N ARG A 38 -4.42 -11.32 -17.74
CA ARG A 38 -3.28 -11.71 -16.88
C ARG A 38 -2.22 -10.61 -16.72
N GLN A 39 -1.97 -9.85 -17.78
CA GLN A 39 -1.04 -8.73 -17.78
C GLN A 39 -1.43 -7.63 -16.78
N GLN A 40 -2.71 -7.29 -16.66
CA GLN A 40 -3.20 -6.26 -15.75
C GLN A 40 -3.00 -6.68 -14.28
N ILE A 41 -3.21 -7.96 -13.96
CA ILE A 41 -2.94 -8.49 -12.61
C ILE A 41 -1.44 -8.41 -12.31
N CYS A 42 -0.58 -8.78 -13.25
CA CYS A 42 0.87 -8.68 -13.06
C CYS A 42 1.34 -7.22 -12.85
N GLU A 43 0.87 -6.28 -13.66
CA GLU A 43 1.17 -4.84 -13.50
C GLU A 43 0.72 -4.33 -12.13
N LEU A 44 -0.45 -4.78 -11.65
CA LEU A 44 -0.98 -4.37 -10.36
C LEU A 44 -0.22 -5.00 -9.19
N VAL A 45 0.22 -6.26 -9.31
CA VAL A 45 1.11 -6.89 -8.32
C VAL A 45 2.43 -6.12 -8.21
N ASP A 46 3.03 -5.75 -9.34
CA ASP A 46 4.28 -4.98 -9.37
C ASP A 46 4.10 -3.60 -8.75
N TRP A 47 3.01 -2.91 -9.09
CA TRP A 47 2.66 -1.63 -8.47
C TRP A 47 2.45 -1.78 -6.96
N MET A 48 1.74 -2.81 -6.51
CA MET A 48 1.53 -3.06 -5.08
C MET A 48 2.85 -3.31 -4.35
N ALA A 49 3.80 -4.00 -4.98
CA ALA A 49 5.10 -4.27 -4.40
C ALA A 49 5.92 -2.99 -4.22
N TYR A 50 5.88 -2.10 -5.22
CA TYR A 50 6.51 -0.80 -5.15
C TYR A 50 5.84 0.11 -4.11
N PHE A 51 4.52 0.26 -4.16
CA PHE A 51 3.75 1.10 -3.24
C PHE A 51 3.93 0.68 -1.78
N THR A 52 3.75 -0.61 -1.46
CA THR A 52 3.85 -1.09 -0.06
C THR A 52 5.26 -0.99 0.49
N ARG A 53 6.29 -1.13 -0.35
CA ARG A 53 7.68 -0.88 0.08
C ARG A 53 7.86 0.55 0.57
N GLU A 54 7.36 1.53 -0.18
CA GLU A 54 7.48 2.94 0.18
C GLU A 54 6.58 3.30 1.37
N HIS A 55 5.35 2.83 1.37
CA HIS A 55 4.38 3.06 2.43
C HIS A 55 4.82 2.46 3.78
N PHE A 56 5.18 1.18 3.82
CA PHE A 56 5.63 0.51 5.04
C PHE A 56 6.94 1.09 5.54
N GLY A 57 7.87 1.38 4.63
CA GLY A 57 9.13 2.04 4.99
C GLY A 57 8.90 3.43 5.59
N PHE A 58 7.89 4.17 5.10
CA PHE A 58 7.49 5.44 5.69
C PHE A 58 6.94 5.26 7.11
N GLN A 59 6.00 4.33 7.31
CA GLN A 59 5.42 4.05 8.63
C GLN A 59 6.49 3.63 9.64
N GLU A 60 7.36 2.70 9.27
CA GLU A 60 8.43 2.18 10.14
C GLU A 60 9.40 3.29 10.55
N ARG A 61 9.82 4.15 9.62
CA ARG A 61 10.69 5.30 9.92
C ARG A 61 10.01 6.31 10.83
N LEU A 62 8.74 6.65 10.54
CA LEU A 62 7.98 7.59 11.34
C LEU A 62 7.83 7.08 12.77
N LEU A 63 7.41 5.83 12.95
CA LEU A 63 7.24 5.21 14.25
C LEU A 63 8.57 5.03 15.00
N ALA A 64 9.67 4.71 14.32
CA ALA A 64 10.98 4.57 14.96
C ALA A 64 11.49 5.90 15.55
N GLU A 65 11.11 7.02 14.94
CA GLU A 65 11.45 8.35 15.43
C GLU A 65 10.51 8.87 16.53
N THR A 66 9.25 8.42 16.56
CA THR A 66 8.22 8.95 17.48
C THR A 66 7.89 8.04 18.65
N ALA A 67 8.01 6.71 18.51
CA ALA A 67 7.53 5.75 19.50
C ALA A 67 8.67 5.10 20.29
N LYS A 68 8.56 5.11 21.62
CA LYS A 68 9.40 4.27 22.52
C LYS A 68 8.86 2.83 22.66
N GLN A 69 7.75 2.51 22.01
CA GLN A 69 7.08 1.21 22.11
C GLN A 69 7.68 0.20 21.12
N ARG A 70 8.74 -0.48 21.55
CA ARG A 70 9.46 -1.48 20.75
C ARG A 70 8.58 -2.64 20.29
N GLU A 71 7.63 -3.06 21.12
CA GLU A 71 6.72 -4.16 20.81
C GLU A 71 5.77 -3.81 19.66
N TYR A 72 5.15 -2.63 19.69
CA TYR A 72 4.33 -2.13 18.59
C TYR A 72 5.12 -2.07 17.28
N LEU A 73 6.34 -1.50 17.32
CA LEU A 73 7.23 -1.42 16.17
C LEU A 73 7.57 -2.81 15.59
N ALA A 74 7.93 -3.76 16.46
CA ALA A 74 8.23 -5.12 16.04
C ALA A 74 7.02 -5.81 15.40
N ASN A 75 5.83 -5.62 15.97
CA ASN A 75 4.59 -6.16 15.42
C ASN A 75 4.29 -5.57 14.03
N ARG A 76 4.37 -4.23 13.87
CA ARG A 76 4.17 -3.58 12.57
C ARG A 76 5.15 -4.09 11.51
N ALA A 77 6.43 -4.18 11.86
CA ALA A 77 7.46 -4.71 10.95
C ALA A 77 7.21 -6.18 10.57
N ALA A 78 6.68 -7.00 11.49
CA ALA A 78 6.31 -8.39 11.21
C ALA A 78 5.15 -8.49 10.22
N VAL A 79 4.08 -7.71 10.42
CA VAL A 79 2.93 -7.64 9.51
C VAL A 79 3.35 -7.18 8.11
N HIS A 80 4.12 -6.08 8.02
CA HIS A 80 4.65 -5.58 6.75
C HIS A 80 5.59 -6.57 6.06
N GLY A 81 6.38 -7.31 6.84
CA GLY A 81 7.26 -8.36 6.36
C GLY A 81 6.48 -9.53 5.77
N GLU A 82 5.44 -9.98 6.45
CA GLU A 82 4.57 -11.08 5.99
C GLU A 82 3.81 -10.69 4.71
N PHE A 83 3.24 -9.50 4.67
CA PHE A 83 2.58 -9.00 3.46
C PHE A 83 3.52 -9.04 2.24
N ARG A 84 4.75 -8.52 2.39
CA ARG A 84 5.73 -8.50 1.29
C ARG A 84 6.16 -9.89 0.86
N ARG A 85 6.29 -10.84 1.80
CA ARG A 85 6.57 -12.25 1.47
C ARG A 85 5.44 -12.86 0.64
N ARG A 86 4.19 -12.71 1.09
CA ARG A 86 3.01 -13.21 0.37
C ARG A 86 2.88 -12.58 -1.01
N LEU A 87 3.11 -11.27 -1.13
CA LEU A 87 3.07 -10.57 -2.41
C LEU A 87 4.17 -11.05 -3.38
N ALA A 88 5.41 -11.24 -2.89
CA ALA A 88 6.50 -11.78 -3.70
C ALA A 88 6.19 -13.20 -4.20
N GLN A 89 5.52 -14.02 -3.38
CA GLN A 89 5.06 -15.34 -3.82
C GLN A 89 4.01 -15.22 -4.94
N LEU A 90 3.09 -14.25 -4.86
CA LEU A 90 2.13 -14.00 -5.93
C LEU A 90 2.79 -13.54 -7.23
N CYS A 91 3.88 -12.76 -7.18
CA CYS A 91 4.68 -12.46 -8.36
C CYS A 91 5.17 -13.75 -9.05
N ILE A 92 5.77 -14.67 -8.27
CA ILE A 92 6.29 -15.94 -8.78
C ILE A 92 5.16 -16.78 -9.37
N ASP A 93 4.06 -16.95 -8.64
CA ASP A 93 2.90 -17.72 -9.08
C ASP A 93 2.28 -17.13 -10.36
N GLY A 94 2.24 -15.79 -10.46
CA GLY A 94 1.81 -15.06 -11.64
C GLY A 94 2.69 -15.32 -12.86
N THR A 95 4.02 -15.38 -12.70
CA THR A 95 4.92 -15.75 -13.82
C THR A 95 4.71 -17.20 -14.28
N ARG A 96 4.34 -18.10 -13.37
CA ARG A 96 4.04 -19.51 -13.66
C ARG A 96 2.66 -19.72 -14.28
N GLY A 97 1.80 -18.70 -14.26
CA GLY A 97 0.46 -18.75 -14.83
C GLY A 97 -0.57 -19.39 -13.92
N ASP A 98 -0.34 -19.34 -12.61
CA ASP A 98 -1.34 -19.73 -11.62
C ASP A 98 -2.57 -18.82 -11.74
N ARG A 99 -3.73 -19.44 -11.97
CA ARG A 99 -5.00 -18.76 -12.19
C ARG A 99 -5.63 -18.24 -10.90
N THR A 100 -5.13 -18.63 -9.73
CA THR A 100 -5.63 -18.22 -8.41
C THR A 100 -4.99 -16.93 -7.89
N VAL A 101 -3.98 -16.40 -8.61
CA VAL A 101 -3.26 -15.18 -8.24
C VAL A 101 -4.19 -13.97 -8.07
N PRO A 102 -5.20 -13.72 -8.92
CA PRO A 102 -6.11 -12.59 -8.75
C PRO A 102 -6.87 -12.64 -7.41
N GLU A 103 -7.46 -13.78 -7.06
CA GLU A 103 -8.23 -13.96 -5.82
C GLU A 103 -7.32 -13.88 -4.59
N ARG A 104 -6.14 -14.50 -4.64
CA ARG A 104 -5.18 -14.45 -3.53
C ARG A 104 -4.60 -13.04 -3.33
N LEU A 105 -4.40 -12.28 -4.41
CA LEU A 105 -4.02 -10.87 -4.34
C LEU A 105 -5.12 -10.04 -3.70
N ARG A 106 -6.37 -10.27 -4.11
CA ARG A 106 -7.55 -9.62 -3.51
C ARG A 106 -7.60 -9.83 -2.00
N GLU A 107 -7.56 -11.09 -1.57
CA GLU A 107 -7.55 -11.44 -0.14
C GLU A 107 -6.40 -10.75 0.61
N LEU A 108 -5.19 -10.82 0.05
CA LEU A 108 -4.01 -10.18 0.65
C LEU A 108 -4.17 -8.66 0.81
N CYS A 109 -4.77 -8.00 -0.17
CA CYS A 109 -5.02 -6.56 -0.14
C CYS A 109 -6.14 -6.16 0.83
N HIS A 110 -7.15 -7.02 1.04
CA HIS A 110 -8.15 -6.82 2.08
C HIS A 110 -7.58 -7.05 3.48
N ASP A 111 -6.75 -8.08 3.67
CA ASP A 111 -6.08 -8.37 4.95
C ASP A 111 -5.29 -7.14 5.45
N ILE A 112 -4.48 -6.53 4.58
CA ILE A 112 -3.67 -5.37 4.96
C ILE A 112 -4.50 -4.10 5.14
N LEU A 113 -5.62 -3.96 4.42
CA LEU A 113 -6.50 -2.81 4.56
C LEU A 113 -7.25 -2.85 5.90
N GLU A 114 -7.72 -4.03 6.30
CA GLU A 114 -8.36 -4.22 7.59
C GLU A 114 -7.37 -4.01 8.74
N ASP A 115 -6.14 -4.52 8.62
CA ASP A 115 -5.07 -4.23 9.57
C ASP A 115 -4.78 -2.72 9.66
N ALA A 116 -4.67 -2.02 8.52
CA ALA A 116 -4.46 -0.57 8.50
C ALA A 116 -5.60 0.19 9.18
N ARG A 117 -6.85 -0.27 9.04
CA ARG A 117 -8.03 0.30 9.70
C ARG A 117 -7.97 0.10 11.21
N ILE A 118 -7.69 -1.12 11.67
CA ILE A 118 -7.58 -1.45 13.10
C ILE A 118 -6.48 -0.63 13.78
N GLN A 119 -5.37 -0.39 13.08
CA GLN A 119 -4.17 0.23 13.66
C GLN A 119 -4.13 1.75 13.52
N GLN A 120 -5.09 2.35 12.81
CA GLN A 120 -5.07 3.79 12.48
C GLN A 120 -5.06 4.69 13.71
N GLU A 121 -5.86 4.37 14.72
CA GLU A 121 -5.96 5.15 15.95
C GLU A 121 -4.66 5.06 16.76
N ALA A 122 -4.20 3.83 17.04
CA ALA A 122 -2.95 3.58 17.75
C ALA A 122 -1.74 4.25 17.07
N PHE A 123 -1.67 4.19 15.74
CA PHE A 123 -0.65 4.89 14.97
C PHE A 123 -0.69 6.41 15.20
N SER A 124 -1.89 6.99 15.13
CA SER A 124 -2.09 8.45 15.26
C SER A 124 -1.74 8.95 16.66
N GLU A 125 -2.10 8.20 17.69
CA GLU A 125 -1.74 8.49 19.08
C GLU A 125 -0.22 8.45 19.29
N LEU A 126 0.45 7.39 18.80
CA LEU A 126 1.89 7.22 18.96
C LEU A 126 2.69 8.31 18.23
N VAL A 127 2.26 8.70 17.03
CA VAL A 127 2.91 9.77 16.27
C VAL A 127 2.67 11.14 16.92
N SER A 128 1.46 11.38 17.45
CA SER A 128 1.13 12.64 18.13
C SER A 128 1.86 12.80 19.47
N ALA A 129 1.95 11.72 20.26
CA ALA A 129 2.64 11.70 21.55
C ALA A 129 4.17 11.87 21.41
N GLY A 130 4.74 11.49 20.26
CA GLY A 130 6.18 11.57 20.01
C GLY A 130 6.75 13.00 20.05
N GLY A 131 5.94 14.04 19.82
CA GLY A 131 6.22 15.47 20.06
C GLY A 131 7.42 16.08 19.32
N LYS A 132 8.31 15.28 18.72
CA LYS A 132 9.50 15.70 18.00
C LYS A 132 9.20 15.86 16.51
N ARG A 133 9.80 16.88 15.88
CA ARG A 133 9.78 17.04 14.42
C ARG A 133 10.51 15.87 13.79
N THR A 134 9.76 14.93 13.21
CA THR A 134 10.30 13.78 12.50
C THR A 134 11.09 14.25 11.28
N ARG A 135 12.35 13.85 11.16
CA ARG A 135 13.21 14.20 10.01
C ARG A 135 13.02 13.20 8.89
N LEU A 136 11.78 13.00 8.46
CA LEU A 136 11.55 12.30 7.21
C LEU A 136 11.90 13.28 6.09
N ARG A 137 12.92 12.96 5.28
CA ARG A 137 13.11 13.65 4.01
C ARG A 137 11.82 13.54 3.20
N ALA A 138 11.37 14.67 2.65
CA ALA A 138 10.40 14.64 1.57
C ALA A 138 11.01 13.79 0.45
N ASP A 139 10.29 12.76 0.04
CA ASP A 139 10.69 11.93 -1.08
C ASP A 139 9.80 12.29 -2.27
N PRO A 140 10.35 12.94 -3.32
CA PRO A 140 9.60 13.27 -4.53
C PRO A 140 8.99 12.05 -5.23
N ARG A 141 9.46 10.84 -4.91
CA ARG A 141 8.88 9.59 -5.42
C ARG A 141 7.47 9.32 -4.88
N ARG A 142 7.05 9.97 -3.79
CA ARG A 142 5.72 9.79 -3.18
C ARG A 142 4.60 10.44 -3.98
N GLU A 143 4.83 11.63 -4.54
CA GLU A 143 3.85 12.24 -5.47
C GLU A 143 3.74 11.45 -6.78
N ARG A 144 4.85 10.83 -7.21
CA ARG A 144 4.86 9.92 -8.36
C ARG A 144 3.97 8.70 -8.17
N LEU A 145 3.89 8.12 -6.97
CA LEU A 145 3.06 6.92 -6.72
C LEU A 145 1.57 7.14 -7.05
N ALA A 146 1.03 8.30 -6.66
CA ALA A 146 -0.36 8.65 -6.97
C ALA A 146 -0.56 8.95 -8.46
N ILE A 147 0.43 9.55 -9.12
CA ILE A 147 0.40 9.85 -10.56
C ILE A 147 0.54 8.56 -11.38
N GLU A 148 1.47 7.67 -11.01
CA GLU A 148 1.70 6.37 -11.65
C GLU A 148 0.49 5.45 -11.47
N ALA A 149 -0.15 5.49 -10.30
CA ALA A 149 -1.46 4.87 -10.12
C ALA A 149 -2.44 5.47 -11.14
N LEU A 150 -2.73 6.77 -11.13
CA LEU A 150 -3.67 7.38 -12.09
C LEU A 150 -3.37 7.04 -13.56
N GLN A 151 -2.10 7.11 -13.97
CA GLN A 151 -1.67 6.80 -15.35
C GLN A 151 -1.89 5.34 -15.73
N MET A 152 -1.62 4.40 -14.82
CA MET A 152 -1.80 2.97 -15.08
C MET A 152 -3.27 2.63 -15.41
N PHE A 153 -4.23 3.42 -14.93
CA PHE A 153 -5.66 3.12 -15.10
C PHE A 153 -6.40 4.03 -16.09
N ASP A 154 -5.84 5.17 -16.49
CA ASP A 154 -6.37 5.95 -17.64
C ASP A 154 -6.09 5.25 -18.99
N THR A 155 -5.05 4.41 -19.08
CA THR A 155 -4.71 3.65 -20.30
C THR A 155 -5.56 2.39 -20.53
N TYR A 156 -6.35 1.94 -19.55
CA TYR A 156 -7.21 0.76 -19.68
C TYR A 156 -8.68 1.14 -19.40
N PRO A 157 -9.41 1.68 -20.40
CA PRO A 157 -10.85 1.84 -20.26
C PRO A 157 -11.51 0.46 -20.03
N PRO A 158 -12.64 0.39 -19.29
CA PRO A 158 -13.39 -0.85 -19.14
C PRO A 158 -13.70 -1.44 -20.52
N PRO A 159 -13.71 -2.77 -20.69
CA PRO A 159 -14.03 -3.39 -21.98
C PRO A 159 -15.35 -2.81 -22.47
N ALA A 160 -15.34 -2.28 -23.71
CA ALA A 160 -16.53 -1.73 -24.34
C ALA A 160 -17.63 -2.79 -24.24
N ARG A 161 -18.76 -2.45 -23.63
CA ARG A 161 -19.92 -3.34 -23.57
C ARG A 161 -20.21 -3.83 -24.99
N ALA A 162 -20.22 -5.15 -25.16
CA ALA A 162 -20.59 -5.75 -26.43
C ALA A 162 -21.99 -5.22 -26.83
N PRO A 163 -22.18 -4.78 -28.08
CA PRO A 163 -23.51 -4.40 -28.55
C PRO A 163 -24.40 -5.65 -28.50
N HIS A 164 -25.53 -5.52 -27.82
CA HIS A 164 -26.62 -6.50 -27.83
C HIS A 164 -27.28 -6.56 -29.21
#